data_AF-A0A2E0UIT4-F1
#
_entry.id   AF-A0A2E0UIT4-F1
#
_cell.length_a   1.000
_cell.length_b   1.000
_cell.length_c   1.000
_cell.angle_alpha   90.00
_cell.angle_beta   90.00
_cell.angle_gamma   90.00
#
_symmetry.space_group_name_H-M   'P 1'
#
loop_
_entity.id
_entity.type
_entity.pdbx_description
1 polymer ?
#
loop_
_entity_poly.entity_id
_entity_poly.type
_entity_poly.pdbx_seq_one_letter_code
_entity_poly.pdbx_strand_id
1 'polypeptide(L)'
;GAQENDVVFVLGNPGSTSRLSTVEQLKYMRDVSYPFISRIINDRLDVLHEYQDLKPEKKTQIRTTILQMENARKAYWGRLNGLRDDMLFQRRVAFEGDFKGAVQSDPAKASNYGTLWNAIAQDRQLARKIAPEVYGLRVSGLGTSNYLQSAYNAMKYRAEASKSEAGTDEDAETKINKMATFIGADMDMEQLTLTRQLEIMRDYLGNDDPVVMAALNGKSPEAAAKAMLASTAMKDSASYYALVTGTGSGSDPFFQVAELLQPRLDAAVKTTQEISVRDNTNQAQLGRAFFAVYGTDVPPDATFTLRIADGVVKGYEYNGTIAPPYTTFYGMYDRHYSHNGAPGWELPERWKNPPDGFDMSTPVDFVSTNDIIGGNSGSPIVNKDLEIVGLVFDGNIESLPGDYIFAEDAGNRTISVHSAGILEAVRYIYDCERIARELEAGGIPDGMSMAE
;
A
#
# COMPACT_ATOMS: atom_id res chain seq x y z
N GLY A 1 -32.43 -0.34 5.38
CA GLY A 1 -31.23 0.52 5.45
C GLY A 1 -30.87 0.75 6.91
N ALA A 2 -29.62 1.14 7.18
CA ALA A 2 -29.11 1.32 8.54
C ALA A 2 -29.71 2.56 9.22
N GLN A 3 -30.14 2.47 10.49
CA GLN A 3 -30.65 3.57 11.30
C GLN A 3 -29.65 4.02 12.38
N GLU A 4 -29.77 5.27 12.84
CA GLU A 4 -28.83 5.82 13.81
C GLU A 4 -28.97 5.05 15.12
N ASN A 5 -27.83 4.67 15.70
CA ASN A 5 -27.73 3.79 16.86
C ASN A 5 -28.05 2.31 16.61
N ASP A 6 -28.26 1.88 15.36
CA ASP A 6 -28.31 0.45 15.04
C ASP A 6 -26.96 -0.21 15.34
N VAL A 7 -27.03 -1.41 15.91
CA VAL A 7 -25.87 -2.31 15.97
C VAL A 7 -25.73 -2.99 14.63
N VAL A 8 -24.52 -2.93 14.08
CA VAL A 8 -24.20 -3.40 12.74
C VAL A 8 -22.89 -4.18 12.75
N PHE A 9 -22.77 -5.15 11.85
CA PHE A 9 -21.63 -6.06 11.77
C PHE A 9 -21.03 -6.04 10.37
N VAL A 10 -19.72 -5.82 10.28
CA VAL A 10 -18.97 -5.95 9.02
C VAL A 10 -18.42 -7.36 8.95
N LEU A 11 -18.69 -8.05 7.84
CA LEU A 11 -18.18 -9.39 7.53
C LEU A 11 -17.22 -9.28 6.35
N GLY A 12 -15.93 -9.56 6.54
CA GLY A 12 -14.97 -9.39 5.46
C GLY A 12 -13.58 -9.95 5.70
N ASN A 13 -12.69 -9.69 4.74
CA ASN A 13 -11.31 -10.16 4.73
C ASN A 13 -10.35 -8.97 4.92
N PRO A 14 -10.21 -8.42 6.15
CA PRO A 14 -9.26 -7.35 6.41
C PRO A 14 -7.84 -7.81 6.05
N GLY A 15 -7.10 -7.01 5.29
CA GLY A 15 -5.79 -7.36 4.74
C GLY A 15 -4.74 -7.62 5.80
N SER A 16 -4.29 -6.56 6.46
CA SER A 16 -3.26 -6.65 7.49
C SER A 16 -3.39 -5.53 8.49
N THR A 17 -3.04 -5.83 9.74
CA THR A 17 -2.79 -4.83 10.80
C THR A 17 -1.47 -5.15 11.48
N SER A 18 -0.95 -4.17 12.22
CA SER A 18 0.31 -4.20 12.96
C SER A 18 0.06 -3.96 14.46
N ARG A 19 -1.11 -4.31 14.99
CA ARG A 19 -1.52 -4.00 16.38
C ARG A 19 -0.79 -4.83 17.41
N LEU A 20 -0.21 -5.97 17.01
CA LEU A 20 0.69 -6.73 17.86
C LEU A 20 2.14 -6.25 17.77
N SER A 21 2.47 -5.31 16.87
CA SER A 21 3.84 -4.81 16.74
C SER A 21 4.32 -4.13 18.02
N THR A 22 5.59 -4.39 18.34
CA THR A 22 6.28 -3.74 19.45
C THR A 22 6.55 -2.26 19.17
N VAL A 23 6.76 -1.46 20.22
CA VAL A 23 7.13 -0.06 20.17
C VAL A 23 8.39 0.14 19.33
N GLU A 24 9.39 -0.74 19.41
CA GLU A 24 10.59 -0.63 18.57
C GLU A 24 10.31 -0.87 17.08
N GLN A 25 9.38 -1.77 16.75
CA GLN A 25 8.90 -1.95 15.38
C GLN A 25 8.11 -0.72 14.90
N LEU A 26 7.22 -0.18 15.73
CA LEU A 26 6.45 1.03 15.42
C LEU A 26 7.35 2.26 15.24
N LYS A 27 8.40 2.42 16.06
CA LYS A 27 9.43 3.45 15.86
C LYS A 27 10.15 3.26 14.53
N TYR A 28 10.53 2.04 14.18
CA TYR A 28 11.16 1.77 12.89
C TYR A 28 10.25 2.12 11.71
N MET A 29 8.96 1.78 11.80
CA MET A 29 7.94 2.19 10.83
C MET A 29 7.88 3.72 10.71
N ARG A 30 7.74 4.41 11.85
CA ARG A 30 7.61 5.88 11.91
C ARG A 30 8.83 6.63 11.38
N ASP A 31 10.02 6.19 11.76
CA ASP A 31 11.25 6.97 11.57
C ASP A 31 12.00 6.60 10.28
N VAL A 32 11.80 5.38 9.76
CA VAL A 32 12.59 4.84 8.65
C VAL A 32 11.71 4.35 7.51
N SER A 33 10.86 3.35 7.78
CA SER A 33 10.17 2.64 6.70
C SER A 33 9.07 3.48 6.04
N TYR A 34 8.15 4.06 6.81
CA TYR A 34 7.03 4.82 6.25
C TYR A 34 7.49 6.14 5.60
N PRO A 35 8.46 6.90 6.14
CA PRO A 35 9.01 8.04 5.41
C PRO A 35 9.56 7.66 4.03
N PHE A 36 10.29 6.56 3.92
CA PHE A 36 10.79 6.07 2.64
C PHE A 36 9.65 5.61 1.71
N ILE A 37 8.66 4.87 2.23
CA ILE A 37 7.50 4.43 1.44
C ILE A 37 6.69 5.63 0.93
N SER A 38 6.44 6.62 1.79
CA SER A 38 5.77 7.86 1.39
C SER A 38 6.54 8.59 0.30
N ARG A 39 7.88 8.64 0.38
CA ARG A 39 8.72 9.22 -0.66
C ARG A 39 8.52 8.52 -2.00
N ILE A 40 8.68 7.20 -2.08
CA ILE A 40 8.57 6.47 -3.36
C ILE A 40 7.16 6.53 -3.96
N ILE A 41 6.11 6.61 -3.13
CA ILE A 41 4.73 6.80 -3.61
C ILE A 41 4.56 8.19 -4.23
N ASN A 42 5.04 9.24 -3.54
CA ASN A 42 4.96 10.61 -4.04
C ASN A 42 5.79 10.80 -5.31
N ASP A 43 7.04 10.32 -5.31
CA ASP A 43 7.91 10.38 -6.49
C ASP A 43 7.25 9.66 -7.68
N ARG A 44 6.57 8.52 -7.45
CA ARG A 44 5.86 7.80 -8.50
C ARG A 44 4.63 8.56 -9.00
N LEU A 45 3.87 9.22 -8.12
CA LEU A 45 2.74 10.06 -8.52
C LEU A 45 3.21 11.22 -9.41
N ASP A 46 4.28 11.91 -9.00
CA ASP A 46 4.85 13.01 -9.77
C ASP A 46 5.29 12.52 -11.16
N VAL A 47 5.98 11.39 -11.23
CA VAL A 47 6.36 10.75 -12.51
C VAL A 47 5.14 10.42 -13.38
N LEU A 48 4.05 9.89 -12.79
CA LEU A 48 2.85 9.55 -13.54
C LEU A 48 2.09 10.78 -14.04
N HIS A 49 2.07 11.87 -13.27
CA HIS A 49 1.47 13.14 -13.69
C HIS A 49 2.29 13.81 -14.79
N GLU A 50 3.62 13.90 -14.62
CA GLU A 50 4.49 14.46 -15.66
C GLU A 50 4.42 13.63 -16.95
N TYR A 51 4.40 12.29 -16.83
CA TYR A 51 4.19 11.42 -17.99
C TYR A 51 2.81 11.61 -18.63
N GLN A 52 1.76 11.86 -17.85
CA GLN A 52 0.44 12.20 -18.38
C GLN A 52 0.47 13.48 -19.23
N ASP A 53 1.21 14.49 -18.77
CA ASP A 53 1.36 15.77 -19.48
C ASP A 53 2.18 15.61 -20.77
N LEU A 54 3.23 14.78 -20.74
CA LEU A 54 4.03 14.43 -21.92
C LEU A 54 3.29 13.57 -22.94
N LYS A 55 2.40 12.68 -22.46
CA LYS A 55 1.62 11.72 -23.27
C LYS A 55 0.12 11.79 -22.94
N PRO A 56 -0.59 12.85 -23.33
CA PRO A 56 -2.02 12.99 -23.03
C PRO A 56 -2.88 11.82 -23.54
N GLU A 57 -2.48 11.18 -24.64
CA GLU A 57 -3.14 9.99 -25.21
C GLU A 57 -3.04 8.75 -24.31
N LYS A 58 -2.09 8.72 -23.37
CA LYS A 58 -1.90 7.65 -22.38
C LYS A 58 -2.70 7.86 -21.10
N LYS A 59 -3.35 9.02 -20.92
CA LYS A 59 -4.09 9.40 -19.71
C LYS A 59 -5.03 8.31 -19.20
N THR A 60 -5.84 7.72 -20.07
CA THR A 60 -6.78 6.65 -19.68
C THR A 60 -6.06 5.38 -19.21
N GLN A 61 -4.92 5.03 -19.83
CA GLN A 61 -4.16 3.83 -19.51
C GLN A 61 -3.52 3.91 -18.11
N ILE A 62 -3.07 5.11 -17.71
CA ILE A 62 -2.38 5.33 -16.42
C ILE A 62 -3.29 5.80 -15.30
N ARG A 63 -4.55 6.18 -15.59
CA ARG A 63 -5.50 6.72 -14.60
C ARG A 63 -5.69 5.78 -13.41
N THR A 64 -5.88 4.50 -13.66
CA THR A 64 -6.05 3.50 -12.60
C THR A 64 -4.81 3.42 -11.69
N THR A 65 -3.62 3.49 -12.27
CA THR A 65 -2.37 3.48 -11.50
C THR A 65 -2.23 4.74 -10.65
N ILE A 66 -2.58 5.91 -11.18
CA ILE A 66 -2.60 7.17 -10.41
C ILE A 66 -3.53 7.02 -9.20
N LEU A 67 -4.78 6.59 -9.41
CA LEU A 67 -5.75 6.40 -8.32
C LEU A 67 -5.25 5.41 -7.24
N GLN A 68 -4.62 4.31 -7.65
CA GLN A 68 -4.01 3.37 -6.72
C GLN A 68 -2.88 4.00 -5.90
N MET A 69 -2.04 4.83 -6.52
CA MET A 69 -0.96 5.53 -5.83
C MET A 69 -1.48 6.65 -4.92
N GLU A 70 -2.55 7.35 -5.30
CA GLU A 70 -3.21 8.35 -4.44
C GLU A 70 -3.80 7.69 -3.19
N ASN A 71 -4.43 6.53 -3.33
CA ASN A 71 -4.92 5.73 -2.20
C ASN A 71 -3.77 5.28 -1.30
N ALA A 72 -2.66 4.80 -1.88
CA ALA A 72 -1.47 4.44 -1.11
C ALA A 72 -0.88 5.66 -0.38
N ARG A 73 -0.83 6.83 -1.04
CA ARG A 73 -0.37 8.10 -0.44
C ARG A 73 -1.22 8.47 0.77
N LYS A 74 -2.55 8.47 0.62
CA LYS A 74 -3.51 8.74 1.72
C LYS A 74 -3.25 7.79 2.89
N ALA A 75 -3.17 6.49 2.62
CA ALA A 75 -2.99 5.47 3.64
C ALA A 75 -1.68 5.63 4.42
N TYR A 76 -0.54 5.73 3.73
CA TYR A 76 0.76 5.86 4.41
C TYR A 76 0.94 7.22 5.09
N TRP A 77 0.37 8.30 4.53
CA TRP A 77 0.33 9.61 5.20
C TRP A 77 -0.42 9.53 6.54
N GLY A 78 -1.63 8.96 6.55
CA GLY A 78 -2.43 8.87 7.78
C GLY A 78 -1.81 7.93 8.82
N ARG A 79 -1.29 6.78 8.39
CA ARG A 79 -0.55 5.85 9.26
C ARG A 79 0.66 6.53 9.90
N LEU A 80 1.47 7.23 9.10
CA LEU A 80 2.66 7.94 9.59
C LEU A 80 2.29 9.07 10.55
N ASN A 81 1.22 9.82 10.23
CA ASN A 81 0.77 10.91 11.11
C ASN A 81 0.28 10.40 12.46
N GLY A 82 -0.50 9.32 12.52
CA GLY A 82 -0.88 8.78 13.83
C GLY A 82 0.30 8.15 14.60
N LEU A 83 1.36 7.69 13.92
CA LEU A 83 2.58 7.24 14.62
C LEU A 83 3.37 8.44 15.18
N ARG A 84 3.18 9.63 14.60
CA ARG A 84 3.73 10.91 15.06
C ARG A 84 2.80 11.63 16.04
N ASP A 85 1.56 11.20 16.17
CA ASP A 85 0.64 11.70 17.18
C ASP A 85 1.09 11.20 18.56
N ASP A 86 1.50 12.13 19.41
CA ASP A 86 2.05 11.79 20.72
C ASP A 86 1.05 11.03 21.58
N MET A 87 -0.23 11.38 21.55
CA MET A 87 -1.24 10.73 22.38
C MET A 87 -1.46 9.27 21.93
N LEU A 88 -1.71 9.04 20.65
CA LEU A 88 -1.91 7.69 20.10
C LEU A 88 -0.66 6.83 20.28
N PHE A 89 0.53 7.41 20.06
CA PHE A 89 1.78 6.69 20.25
C PHE A 89 2.04 6.34 21.72
N GLN A 90 1.75 7.24 22.67
CA GLN A 90 1.90 6.94 24.10
C GLN A 90 0.92 5.85 24.57
N ARG A 91 -0.29 5.76 24.00
CA ARG A 91 -1.19 4.62 24.28
C ARG A 91 -0.54 3.28 23.90
N ARG A 92 0.18 3.23 22.78
CA ARG A 92 0.94 2.04 22.36
C ARG A 92 2.11 1.74 23.30
N VAL A 93 2.82 2.77 23.76
CA VAL A 93 3.91 2.63 24.74
C VAL A 93 3.39 2.08 26.08
N ALA A 94 2.30 2.65 26.59
CA ALA A 94 1.68 2.20 27.83
C ALA A 94 1.20 0.74 27.72
N PHE A 95 0.48 0.42 26.65
CA PHE A 95 0.01 -0.94 26.39
C PHE A 95 1.13 -1.98 26.34
N GLU A 96 2.23 -1.69 25.63
CA GLU A 96 3.39 -2.59 25.63
C GLU A 96 4.04 -2.71 27.01
N GLY A 97 4.11 -1.61 27.77
CA GLY A 97 4.63 -1.61 29.14
C GLY A 97 3.87 -2.59 30.03
N ASP A 98 2.54 -2.54 29.99
CA ASP A 98 1.67 -3.44 30.74
C ASP A 98 1.80 -4.88 30.27
N PHE A 99 1.81 -5.12 28.96
CA PHE A 99 1.99 -6.46 28.38
C PHE A 99 3.33 -7.08 28.79
N LYS A 100 4.42 -6.31 28.67
CA LYS A 100 5.75 -6.74 29.10
C LYS A 100 5.79 -7.01 30.60
N GLY A 101 5.17 -6.15 31.40
CA GLY A 101 5.05 -6.34 32.85
C GLY A 101 4.34 -7.65 33.20
N ALA A 102 3.21 -7.95 32.55
CA ALA A 102 2.46 -9.18 32.74
C ALA A 102 3.29 -10.42 32.39
N VAL A 103 4.02 -10.40 31.27
CA VAL A 103 4.93 -11.50 30.89
C VAL A 103 6.05 -11.70 31.92
N GLN A 104 6.67 -10.62 32.40
CA GLN A 104 7.81 -10.71 33.32
C GLN A 104 7.40 -11.11 34.75
N SER A 105 6.16 -10.80 35.15
CA SER A 105 5.65 -11.12 36.49
C SER A 105 5.37 -12.61 36.71
N ASP A 106 5.23 -13.39 35.63
CA ASP A 106 5.00 -14.83 35.66
C ASP A 106 6.28 -15.58 35.25
N PRO A 107 6.88 -16.43 36.11
CA PRO A 107 8.14 -17.12 35.81
C PRO A 107 8.10 -18.00 34.55
N ALA A 108 6.98 -18.66 34.26
CA ALA A 108 6.84 -19.51 33.08
C ALA A 108 6.74 -18.67 31.81
N LYS A 109 5.96 -17.58 31.83
CA LYS A 109 5.87 -16.64 30.69
C LYS A 109 7.19 -15.92 30.47
N ALA A 110 7.86 -15.47 31.53
CA ALA A 110 9.16 -14.81 31.45
C ALA A 110 10.22 -15.73 30.83
N SER A 111 10.26 -17.01 31.23
CA SER A 111 11.16 -17.99 30.63
C SER A 111 10.90 -18.22 29.14
N ASN A 112 9.64 -18.19 28.71
CA ASN A 112 9.26 -18.47 27.32
C ASN A 112 9.37 -17.25 26.39
N TYR A 113 9.09 -16.05 26.91
CA TYR A 113 8.84 -14.85 26.09
C TYR A 113 9.62 -13.61 26.54
N GLY A 114 10.29 -13.65 27.69
CA GLY A 114 10.88 -12.46 28.32
C GLY A 114 11.99 -11.76 27.51
N THR A 115 12.58 -12.46 26.54
CA THR A 115 13.67 -11.93 25.69
C THR A 115 13.19 -11.35 24.35
N LEU A 116 11.91 -11.51 23.99
CA LEU A 116 11.38 -11.15 22.66
C LEU A 116 11.63 -9.68 22.31
N TRP A 117 11.32 -8.76 23.22
CA TRP A 117 11.52 -7.32 22.99
C TRP A 117 12.98 -6.96 22.69
N ASN A 118 13.93 -7.59 23.38
CA ASN A 118 15.36 -7.32 23.15
C ASN A 118 15.80 -7.85 21.78
N ALA A 119 15.35 -9.05 21.39
CA ALA A 119 15.64 -9.63 20.08
C ALA A 119 15.07 -8.75 18.95
N ILE A 120 13.80 -8.34 19.07
CA ILE A 120 13.14 -7.47 18.09
C ILE A 120 13.84 -6.09 18.03
N ALA A 121 14.19 -5.50 19.17
CA ALA A 121 14.89 -4.22 19.21
C ALA A 121 16.26 -4.28 18.51
N GLN A 122 17.02 -5.36 18.71
CA GLN A 122 18.30 -5.58 18.04
C GLN A 122 18.13 -5.69 16.51
N ASP A 123 17.11 -6.42 16.06
CA ASP A 123 16.81 -6.53 14.63
C ASP A 123 16.39 -5.18 14.03
N ARG A 124 15.63 -4.35 14.76
CA ARG A 124 15.31 -2.98 14.31
C ARG A 124 16.54 -2.08 14.26
N GLN A 125 17.48 -2.19 15.21
CA GLN A 125 18.74 -1.45 15.13
C GLN A 125 19.57 -1.84 13.91
N LEU A 126 19.64 -3.15 13.61
CA LEU A 126 20.33 -3.64 12.42
C LEU A 126 19.64 -3.16 11.13
N ALA A 127 18.30 -3.21 11.08
CA ALA A 127 17.52 -2.71 9.95
C ALA A 127 17.78 -1.21 9.70
N ARG A 128 17.83 -0.38 10.75
CA ARG A 128 18.17 1.05 10.64
C ARG A 128 19.56 1.26 10.05
N LYS A 129 20.53 0.46 10.48
CA LYS A 129 21.93 0.57 10.02
C LYS A 129 22.06 0.27 8.53
N ILE A 130 21.33 -0.71 8.01
CA ILE A 130 21.40 -1.10 6.59
C ILE A 130 20.42 -0.32 5.69
N ALA A 131 19.48 0.44 6.26
CA ALA A 131 18.45 1.14 5.50
C ALA A 131 19.00 2.04 4.37
N PRO A 132 20.09 2.82 4.56
CA PRO A 132 20.67 3.61 3.46
C PRO A 132 21.11 2.77 2.27
N GLU A 133 21.70 1.59 2.51
CA GLU A 133 22.11 0.67 1.46
C GLU A 133 20.89 0.07 0.75
N VAL A 134 19.88 -0.38 1.51
CA VAL A 134 18.65 -0.98 0.94
C VAL A 134 17.86 0.04 0.11
N TYR A 135 17.78 1.28 0.57
CA TYR A 135 16.96 2.33 -0.06
C TYR A 135 17.72 3.05 -1.18
N GLY A 136 18.98 3.40 -0.95
CA GLY A 136 19.82 4.13 -1.90
C GLY A 136 20.27 3.28 -3.09
N LEU A 137 20.54 1.98 -2.89
CA LEU A 137 21.00 1.08 -3.95
C LEU A 137 19.89 0.23 -4.57
N ARG A 138 18.63 0.56 -4.34
CA ARG A 138 17.50 -0.26 -4.80
C ARG A 138 17.50 -0.48 -6.32
N VAL A 139 17.18 -1.70 -6.74
CA VAL A 139 17.07 -2.11 -8.16
C VAL A 139 15.79 -2.89 -8.44
N SER A 140 14.85 -2.89 -7.49
CA SER A 140 13.54 -3.53 -7.64
C SER A 140 12.44 -2.80 -6.87
N GLY A 141 11.20 -3.10 -7.24
CA GLY A 141 10.00 -2.50 -6.65
C GLY A 141 9.59 -1.18 -7.30
N LEU A 142 8.61 -0.49 -6.69
CA LEU A 142 7.99 0.71 -7.25
C LEU A 142 9.00 1.83 -7.54
N GLY A 143 9.08 2.35 -8.77
CA GLY A 143 9.94 3.50 -9.08
C GLY A 143 11.43 3.18 -9.24
N THR A 144 11.78 1.96 -9.68
CA THR A 144 13.12 1.64 -10.18
C THR A 144 13.15 1.62 -11.70
N SER A 145 14.28 2.06 -12.25
CA SER A 145 14.67 1.93 -13.66
C SER A 145 14.72 0.46 -14.08
N ASN A 146 14.09 0.15 -15.23
CA ASN A 146 14.19 -1.17 -15.85
C ASN A 146 15.63 -1.45 -16.30
N TYR A 147 16.34 -0.42 -16.78
CA TYR A 147 17.71 -0.56 -17.27
C TYR A 147 18.70 -0.86 -16.13
N LEU A 148 18.60 -0.17 -15.00
CA LEU A 148 19.43 -0.45 -13.84
C LEU A 148 19.12 -1.82 -13.24
N GLN A 149 17.83 -2.21 -13.20
CA GLN A 149 17.42 -3.54 -12.78
C GLN A 149 17.99 -4.64 -13.69
N SER A 150 17.90 -4.45 -15.02
CA SER A 150 18.48 -5.37 -16.00
C SER A 150 20.00 -5.50 -15.82
N ALA A 151 20.73 -4.39 -15.68
CA ALA A 151 22.18 -4.44 -15.47
C ALA A 151 22.57 -5.16 -14.16
N TYR A 152 21.85 -4.92 -13.05
CA TYR A 152 22.07 -5.64 -11.80
C TYR A 152 21.79 -7.15 -11.94
N ASN A 153 20.67 -7.52 -12.57
CA ASN A 153 20.34 -8.92 -12.81
C ASN A 153 21.39 -9.61 -13.68
N ALA A 154 21.91 -8.93 -14.70
CA ALA A 154 23.01 -9.41 -15.53
C ALA A 154 24.26 -9.75 -14.70
N MET A 155 24.63 -8.90 -13.74
CA MET A 155 25.79 -9.16 -12.87
C MET A 155 25.57 -10.39 -11.98
N LYS A 156 24.35 -10.57 -11.46
CA LYS A 156 23.99 -11.77 -10.70
C LYS A 156 24.11 -13.03 -11.56
N TYR A 157 23.65 -12.98 -12.81
CA TYR A 157 23.74 -14.11 -13.74
C TYR A 157 25.20 -14.47 -14.07
N ARG A 158 26.05 -13.47 -14.32
CA ARG A 158 27.50 -13.70 -14.53
C ARG A 158 28.13 -14.42 -13.34
N ALA A 159 27.81 -13.98 -12.12
CA ALA A 159 28.33 -14.58 -10.89
C ALA A 159 27.80 -16.01 -10.63
N GLU A 160 26.59 -16.33 -11.11
CA GLU A 160 26.02 -17.69 -11.05
C GLU A 160 26.64 -18.61 -12.11
N ALA A 161 26.82 -18.12 -13.34
CA ALA A 161 27.47 -18.86 -14.43
C ALA A 161 28.95 -19.15 -14.13
N SER A 162 29.67 -18.23 -13.47
CA SER A 162 31.05 -18.48 -13.05
C SER A 162 31.16 -19.52 -11.92
N LYS A 163 30.08 -19.80 -11.19
CA LYS A 163 30.04 -20.84 -10.14
C LYS A 163 29.71 -22.22 -10.70
N SER A 164 29.20 -22.31 -11.93
CA SER A 164 28.74 -23.56 -12.52
C SER A 164 29.81 -24.34 -13.27
N GLU A 165 31.07 -24.37 -12.80
CA GLU A 165 32.12 -25.27 -13.31
C GLU A 165 31.80 -26.79 -13.14
N ALA A 166 30.54 -27.19 -12.94
CA ALA A 166 30.11 -28.58 -12.77
C ALA A 166 28.68 -28.89 -13.29
N GLY A 167 28.23 -28.22 -14.35
CA GLY A 167 27.01 -28.59 -15.09
C GLY A 167 27.14 -28.18 -16.55
N THR A 168 26.84 -29.10 -17.47
CA THR A 168 27.03 -28.97 -18.92
C THR A 168 26.62 -27.59 -19.47
N ASP A 169 27.43 -27.01 -20.35
CA ASP A 169 27.26 -25.68 -21.00
C ASP A 169 25.81 -25.37 -21.42
N GLU A 170 25.06 -26.38 -21.83
CA GLU A 170 23.67 -26.29 -22.26
C GLU A 170 22.71 -25.72 -21.19
N ASP A 171 22.96 -25.98 -19.90
CA ASP A 171 22.12 -25.46 -18.79
C ASP A 171 22.42 -24.00 -18.45
N ALA A 172 23.69 -23.59 -18.54
CA ALA A 172 24.10 -22.21 -18.31
C ALA A 172 23.65 -21.32 -19.47
N GLU A 173 23.89 -21.75 -20.72
CA GLU A 173 23.42 -21.04 -21.92
C GLU A 173 21.89 -20.99 -21.99
N THR A 174 21.18 -22.08 -21.66
CA THR A 174 19.70 -22.08 -21.65
C THR A 174 19.14 -21.13 -20.58
N LYS A 175 19.77 -21.03 -19.41
CA LYS A 175 19.39 -20.06 -18.37
C LYS A 175 19.67 -18.63 -18.83
N ILE A 176 20.86 -18.35 -19.35
CA ILE A 176 21.21 -17.02 -19.87
C ILE A 176 20.27 -16.64 -21.03
N ASN A 177 19.98 -17.53 -21.97
CA ASN A 177 19.07 -17.28 -23.10
C ASN A 177 17.63 -16.99 -22.67
N LYS A 178 17.11 -17.72 -21.66
CA LYS A 178 15.77 -17.44 -21.10
C LYS A 178 15.74 -16.11 -20.35
N MET A 179 16.84 -15.72 -19.70
CA MET A 179 16.93 -14.57 -18.80
C MET A 179 17.52 -13.31 -19.45
N ALA A 180 18.06 -13.42 -20.67
CA ALA A 180 18.50 -12.32 -21.53
C ALA A 180 17.36 -11.71 -22.36
N THR A 181 16.11 -11.92 -21.94
CA THR A 181 14.96 -11.22 -22.52
C THR A 181 14.98 -9.78 -22.00
N PHE A 182 15.37 -8.84 -22.85
CA PHE A 182 15.26 -7.42 -22.54
C PHE A 182 13.86 -6.93 -22.95
N ILE A 183 13.10 -6.46 -21.97
CA ILE A 183 11.82 -5.80 -22.22
C ILE A 183 12.11 -4.31 -22.23
N GLY A 184 12.10 -3.72 -23.42
CA GLY A 184 12.25 -2.28 -23.58
C GLY A 184 11.18 -1.51 -22.79
N ALA A 185 11.56 -0.36 -22.26
CA ALA A 185 10.68 0.53 -21.53
C ALA A 185 10.19 1.67 -22.42
N ASP A 186 9.08 2.31 -22.04
CA ASP A 186 8.77 3.64 -22.55
C ASP A 186 9.85 4.61 -22.07
N MET A 187 10.61 5.19 -23.00
CA MET A 187 11.81 5.97 -22.68
C MET A 187 11.50 7.27 -21.92
N ASP A 188 10.32 7.85 -22.13
CA ASP A 188 9.91 9.06 -21.40
C ASP A 188 9.61 8.69 -19.95
N MET A 189 8.86 7.61 -19.71
CA MET A 189 8.61 7.07 -18.36
C MET A 189 9.92 6.63 -17.66
N GLU A 190 10.82 5.99 -18.39
CA GLU A 190 12.09 5.48 -17.88
C GLU A 190 13.02 6.62 -17.45
N GLN A 191 13.12 7.71 -18.23
CA GLN A 191 13.93 8.88 -17.87
C GLN A 191 13.43 9.53 -16.58
N LEU A 192 12.11 9.72 -16.45
CA LEU A 192 11.49 10.29 -15.25
C LEU A 192 11.71 9.39 -14.03
N THR A 193 11.54 8.08 -14.20
CA THR A 193 11.74 7.10 -13.12
C THR A 193 13.20 7.03 -12.67
N LEU A 194 14.14 6.95 -13.61
CA LEU A 194 15.58 6.91 -13.31
C LEU A 194 16.03 8.20 -12.63
N THR A 195 15.50 9.36 -13.03
CA THR A 195 15.79 10.64 -12.38
C THR A 195 15.47 10.58 -10.88
N ARG A 196 14.26 10.15 -10.51
CA ARG A 196 13.84 10.00 -9.10
C ARG A 196 14.68 8.94 -8.35
N GLN A 197 15.01 7.84 -9.01
CA GLN A 197 15.85 6.81 -8.41
C GLN A 197 17.27 7.33 -8.11
N LEU A 198 17.87 8.12 -9.01
CA LEU A 198 19.18 8.73 -8.80
C LEU A 198 19.15 9.81 -7.70
N GLU A 199 18.04 10.54 -7.55
CA GLU A 199 17.83 11.44 -6.40
C GLU A 199 17.81 10.66 -5.08
N ILE A 200 17.07 9.55 -5.01
CA ILE A 200 17.04 8.66 -3.84
C ILE A 200 18.46 8.15 -3.53
N MET A 201 19.17 7.66 -4.55
CA MET A 201 20.53 7.13 -4.40
C MET A 201 21.46 8.18 -3.80
N ARG A 202 21.46 9.40 -4.34
CA ARG A 202 22.26 10.52 -3.83
C ARG A 202 21.88 10.90 -2.41
N ASP A 203 20.60 11.00 -2.09
CA ASP A 203 20.15 11.50 -0.79
C ASP A 203 20.44 10.52 0.35
N TYR A 204 20.42 9.21 0.08
CA TYR A 204 20.70 8.18 1.10
C TYR A 204 22.19 7.84 1.25
N LEU A 205 22.97 7.94 0.17
CA LEU A 205 24.39 7.55 0.19
C LEU A 205 25.34 8.75 0.30
N GLY A 206 24.89 9.93 -0.12
CA GLY A 206 25.70 11.15 -0.19
C GLY A 206 26.42 11.32 -1.54
N ASN A 207 26.82 12.55 -1.84
CA ASN A 207 27.44 12.90 -3.14
C ASN A 207 28.80 12.22 -3.37
N ASP A 208 29.54 11.95 -2.31
CA ASP A 208 30.89 11.39 -2.36
C ASP A 208 30.91 9.85 -2.39
N ASP A 209 29.73 9.21 -2.36
CA ASP A 209 29.64 7.75 -2.47
C ASP A 209 30.09 7.29 -3.87
N PRO A 210 30.95 6.26 -4.01
CA PRO A 210 31.43 5.79 -5.30
C PRO A 210 30.32 5.42 -6.30
N VAL A 211 29.20 4.86 -5.83
CA VAL A 211 28.06 4.52 -6.69
C VAL A 211 27.39 5.79 -7.20
N VAL A 212 27.20 6.79 -6.33
CA VAL A 212 26.62 8.09 -6.70
C VAL A 212 27.53 8.84 -7.66
N MET A 213 28.83 8.88 -7.41
CA MET A 213 29.80 9.51 -8.32
C MET A 213 29.79 8.84 -9.69
N ALA A 214 29.74 7.50 -9.76
CA ALA A 214 29.65 6.79 -11.03
C ALA A 214 28.33 7.03 -11.76
N ALA A 215 27.20 7.02 -11.04
CA ALA A 215 25.88 7.20 -11.63
C ALA A 215 25.62 8.64 -12.10
N LEU A 216 25.99 9.64 -11.28
CA LEU A 216 25.78 11.05 -11.59
C LEU A 216 26.87 11.62 -12.48
N ASN A 217 28.12 11.16 -12.33
CA ASN A 217 29.29 11.65 -13.07
C ASN A 217 29.36 13.20 -13.09
N GLY A 218 29.16 13.81 -11.91
CA GLY A 218 29.18 15.27 -11.72
C GLY A 218 27.96 16.04 -12.25
N LYS A 219 26.91 15.36 -12.73
CA LYS A 219 25.68 15.96 -13.26
C LYS A 219 24.56 15.99 -12.22
N SER A 220 23.49 16.73 -12.51
CA SER A 220 22.22 16.55 -11.80
C SER A 220 21.63 15.16 -12.09
N PRO A 221 20.79 14.61 -11.19
CA PRO A 221 20.10 13.33 -11.43
C PRO A 221 19.37 13.25 -12.77
N GLU A 222 18.68 14.31 -13.19
CA GLU A 222 17.98 14.37 -14.47
C GLU A 222 18.94 14.31 -15.66
N ALA A 223 20.00 15.12 -15.64
CA ALA A 223 20.99 15.16 -16.71
C ALA A 223 21.83 13.86 -16.77
N ALA A 224 22.06 13.22 -15.62
CA ALA A 224 22.68 11.90 -15.53
C ALA A 224 21.77 10.83 -16.14
N ALA A 225 20.50 10.76 -15.74
CA ALA A 225 19.51 9.81 -16.25
C ALA A 225 19.41 9.89 -17.79
N LYS A 226 19.25 11.09 -18.33
CA LYS A 226 19.22 11.34 -19.78
C LYS A 226 20.50 10.87 -20.48
N ALA A 227 21.66 11.15 -19.89
CA ALA A 227 22.94 10.74 -20.46
C ALA A 227 23.13 9.22 -20.44
N MET A 228 22.77 8.56 -19.34
CA MET A 228 22.86 7.09 -19.21
C MET A 228 21.97 6.40 -20.24
N LEU A 229 20.71 6.84 -20.38
CA LEU A 229 19.77 6.29 -21.36
C LEU A 229 20.18 6.56 -22.80
N ALA A 230 20.80 7.70 -23.10
CA ALA A 230 21.32 7.99 -24.43
C ALA A 230 22.58 7.16 -24.78
N SER A 231 23.36 6.76 -23.78
CA SER A 231 24.64 6.04 -23.97
C SER A 231 24.54 4.52 -23.81
N THR A 232 23.43 3.98 -23.29
CA THR A 232 23.30 2.54 -23.08
C THR A 232 23.30 1.75 -24.38
N ALA A 233 23.98 0.61 -24.36
CA ALA A 233 23.96 -0.36 -25.44
C ALA A 233 22.77 -1.33 -25.35
N MET A 234 22.00 -1.34 -24.25
CA MET A 234 20.79 -2.15 -24.07
C MET A 234 19.63 -1.66 -24.94
N LYS A 235 19.65 -1.99 -26.23
CA LYS A 235 18.62 -1.57 -27.20
C LYS A 235 17.62 -2.67 -27.51
N ASP A 236 18.04 -3.91 -27.35
CA ASP A 236 17.30 -5.13 -27.63
C ASP A 236 17.88 -6.31 -26.84
N SER A 237 17.22 -7.47 -26.91
CA SER A 237 17.69 -8.68 -26.23
C SER A 237 19.07 -9.16 -26.71
N ALA A 238 19.43 -8.91 -27.97
CA ALA A 238 20.71 -9.35 -28.53
C ALA A 238 21.89 -8.55 -27.95
N SER A 239 21.76 -7.23 -27.93
CA SER A 239 22.73 -6.31 -27.32
C SER A 239 22.82 -6.49 -25.80
N TYR A 240 21.69 -6.71 -25.12
CA TYR A 240 21.69 -7.07 -23.71
C TYR A 240 22.39 -8.41 -23.45
N TYR A 241 22.15 -9.44 -24.27
CA TYR A 241 22.86 -10.72 -24.17
C TYR A 241 24.38 -10.56 -24.35
N ALA A 242 24.81 -9.74 -25.32
CA ALA A 242 26.22 -9.46 -25.53
C ALA A 242 26.85 -8.78 -24.30
N LEU A 243 26.13 -7.82 -23.70
CA LEU A 243 26.55 -7.23 -22.43
C LEU A 243 26.59 -8.28 -21.32
N VAL A 244 25.57 -9.13 -21.13
CA VAL A 244 25.56 -10.18 -20.09
C VAL A 244 26.75 -11.14 -20.23
N THR A 245 27.05 -11.60 -21.45
CA THR A 245 28.14 -12.56 -21.72
C THR A 245 29.54 -11.95 -21.77
N GLY A 246 29.65 -10.61 -21.68
CA GLY A 246 30.94 -9.93 -21.76
C GLY A 246 31.53 -9.85 -23.17
N THR A 247 30.72 -10.17 -24.20
CA THR A 247 31.08 -9.99 -25.62
C THR A 247 30.75 -8.57 -26.11
N GLY A 248 29.92 -7.83 -25.37
CA GLY A 248 29.64 -6.41 -25.55
C GLY A 248 30.65 -5.48 -24.86
N SER A 249 30.62 -4.18 -25.19
CA SER A 249 31.54 -3.19 -24.60
C SER A 249 31.33 -3.04 -23.09
N GLY A 250 32.38 -3.22 -22.30
CA GLY A 250 32.42 -3.01 -20.83
C GLY A 250 32.27 -1.54 -20.37
N SER A 251 31.65 -0.69 -21.19
CA SER A 251 31.48 0.75 -20.96
C SER A 251 30.03 1.19 -20.83
N ASP A 252 29.07 0.25 -20.72
CA ASP A 252 27.66 0.60 -20.52
C ASP A 252 27.48 1.23 -19.12
N PRO A 253 26.88 2.43 -19.03
CA PRO A 253 26.80 3.17 -17.78
C PRO A 253 25.98 2.45 -16.70
N PHE A 254 24.96 1.67 -17.07
CA PHE A 254 24.17 0.92 -16.09
C PHE A 254 24.97 -0.25 -15.53
N PHE A 255 25.78 -0.91 -16.36
CA PHE A 255 26.66 -2.00 -15.91
C PHE A 255 27.76 -1.51 -14.97
N GLN A 256 28.35 -0.34 -15.24
CA GLN A 256 29.35 0.27 -14.35
C GLN A 256 28.77 0.60 -12.97
N VAL A 257 27.56 1.17 -12.93
CA VAL A 257 26.85 1.45 -11.68
C VAL A 257 26.47 0.14 -10.97
N ALA A 258 25.97 -0.85 -11.71
CA ALA A 258 25.60 -2.16 -11.18
C ALA A 258 26.79 -2.89 -10.54
N GLU A 259 27.97 -2.87 -11.16
CA GLU A 259 29.19 -3.50 -10.65
C GLU A 259 29.61 -2.93 -9.28
N LEU A 260 29.49 -1.61 -9.10
CA LEU A 260 29.82 -0.94 -7.83
C LEU A 260 28.79 -1.20 -6.73
N LEU A 261 27.50 -1.20 -7.06
CA LEU A 261 26.44 -1.37 -6.05
C LEU A 261 26.20 -2.82 -5.65
N GLN A 262 26.45 -3.80 -6.54
CA GLN A 262 26.05 -5.18 -6.33
C GLN A 262 26.53 -5.78 -5.00
N PRO A 263 27.84 -5.77 -4.64
CA PRO A 263 28.30 -6.40 -3.40
C PRO A 263 27.68 -5.77 -2.14
N ARG A 264 27.41 -4.45 -2.19
CA ARG A 264 26.78 -3.73 -1.08
C ARG A 264 25.31 -4.06 -0.94
N LEU A 265 24.57 -4.02 -2.05
CA LEU A 265 23.16 -4.36 -2.07
C LEU A 265 22.95 -5.82 -1.68
N ASP A 266 23.77 -6.75 -2.18
CA ASP A 266 23.67 -8.18 -1.84
C ASP A 266 23.88 -8.42 -0.34
N ALA A 267 24.85 -7.74 0.28
CA ALA A 267 25.08 -7.82 1.72
C ALA A 267 23.89 -7.25 2.53
N ALA A 268 23.34 -6.13 2.10
CA ALA A 268 22.19 -5.50 2.74
C ALA A 268 20.90 -6.35 2.58
N VAL A 269 20.67 -6.92 1.39
CA VAL A 269 19.56 -7.83 1.10
C VAL A 269 19.67 -9.11 1.92
N LYS A 270 20.87 -9.71 1.99
CA LYS A 270 21.10 -10.88 2.85
C LYS A 270 20.77 -10.58 4.31
N THR A 271 21.25 -9.45 4.83
CA THR A 271 20.95 -9.04 6.21
C THR A 271 19.44 -8.83 6.41
N THR A 272 18.75 -8.23 5.44
CA THR A 272 17.29 -8.05 5.46
C THR A 272 16.57 -9.40 5.47
N GLN A 273 17.02 -10.38 4.68
CA GLN A 273 16.43 -11.72 4.66
C GLN A 273 16.61 -12.44 6.01
N GLU A 274 17.80 -12.35 6.61
CA GLU A 274 18.07 -12.91 7.93
C GLU A 274 17.19 -12.27 9.02
N ILE A 275 17.01 -10.95 8.97
CA ILE A 275 16.06 -10.23 9.83
C ILE A 275 14.64 -10.75 9.61
N SER A 276 14.17 -10.86 8.36
CA SER A 276 12.81 -11.33 8.05
C SER A 276 12.53 -12.74 8.57
N VAL A 277 13.52 -13.66 8.52
CA VAL A 277 13.40 -15.01 9.10
C VAL A 277 13.23 -14.95 10.62
N ARG A 278 14.01 -14.09 11.29
CA ARG A 278 13.89 -13.88 12.74
C ARG A 278 12.57 -13.19 13.10
N ASP A 279 12.16 -12.18 12.35
CA ASP A 279 10.88 -11.48 12.51
C ASP A 279 9.70 -12.47 12.44
N ASN A 280 9.66 -13.37 11.46
CA ASN A 280 8.59 -14.37 11.35
C ASN A 280 8.51 -15.24 12.62
N THR A 281 9.66 -15.65 13.16
CA THR A 281 9.73 -16.44 14.39
C THR A 281 9.29 -15.61 15.60
N ASN A 282 9.82 -14.38 15.73
CA ASN A 282 9.53 -13.47 16.82
C ASN A 282 8.05 -13.06 16.84
N GLN A 283 7.44 -12.82 15.69
CA GLN A 283 6.01 -12.47 15.59
C GLN A 283 5.11 -13.63 15.98
N ALA A 284 5.43 -14.86 15.56
CA ALA A 284 4.69 -16.04 16.00
C ALA A 284 4.79 -16.22 17.54
N GLN A 285 5.95 -15.94 18.12
CA GLN A 285 6.12 -15.97 19.58
C GLN A 285 5.40 -14.82 20.28
N LEU A 286 5.40 -13.63 19.70
CA LEU A 286 4.70 -12.47 20.23
C LEU A 286 3.19 -12.72 20.29
N GLY A 287 2.61 -13.28 19.23
CA GLY A 287 1.20 -13.71 19.22
C GLY A 287 0.89 -14.77 20.29
N ARG A 288 1.78 -15.74 20.51
CA ARG A 288 1.64 -16.73 21.59
C ARG A 288 1.73 -16.10 22.98
N ALA A 289 2.69 -15.20 23.19
CA ALA A 289 2.84 -14.46 24.44
C ALA A 289 1.59 -13.61 24.72
N PHE A 290 1.04 -13.00 23.67
CA PHE A 290 -0.16 -12.20 23.75
C PHE A 290 -1.37 -13.03 24.18
N PHE A 291 -1.60 -14.18 23.53
CA PHE A 291 -2.64 -15.13 23.92
C PHE A 291 -2.43 -15.67 25.36
N ALA A 292 -1.18 -15.91 25.77
CA ALA A 292 -0.89 -16.37 27.12
C ALA A 292 -1.19 -15.32 28.22
N VAL A 293 -1.21 -14.03 27.87
CA VAL A 293 -1.53 -12.93 28.80
C VAL A 293 -3.00 -12.54 28.74
N TYR A 294 -3.55 -12.36 27.54
CA TYR A 294 -4.88 -11.77 27.32
C TYR A 294 -5.93 -12.78 26.86
N GLY A 295 -5.56 -14.04 26.62
CA GLY A 295 -6.49 -15.06 26.12
C GLY A 295 -7.15 -14.61 24.80
N THR A 296 -8.47 -14.59 24.79
CA THR A 296 -9.30 -14.19 23.65
C THR A 296 -9.85 -12.77 23.75
N ASP A 297 -9.45 -12.01 24.77
CA ASP A 297 -9.99 -10.66 25.02
C ASP A 297 -9.52 -9.64 23.97
N VAL A 298 -8.44 -9.95 23.27
CA VAL A 298 -7.91 -9.10 22.19
C VAL A 298 -7.77 -9.93 20.91
N PRO A 299 -8.34 -9.47 19.78
CA PRO A 299 -8.29 -10.21 18.53
C PRO A 299 -6.88 -10.24 17.93
N PRO A 300 -6.55 -11.29 17.15
CA PRO A 300 -5.30 -11.33 16.40
C PRO A 300 -5.29 -10.27 15.29
N ASP A 301 -4.10 -9.88 14.85
CA ASP A 301 -3.92 -9.01 13.68
C ASP A 301 -4.67 -9.56 12.45
N ALA A 302 -5.09 -8.67 11.56
CA ALA A 302 -5.67 -9.02 10.28
C ALA A 302 -4.67 -9.77 9.39
N THR A 303 -5.15 -10.77 8.65
CA THR A 303 -4.32 -11.67 7.83
C THR A 303 -5.02 -12.08 6.53
N PHE A 304 -5.94 -11.25 6.04
CA PHE A 304 -6.81 -11.52 4.88
C PHE A 304 -7.70 -12.76 5.02
N THR A 305 -7.90 -13.23 6.26
CA THR A 305 -8.89 -14.26 6.59
C THR A 305 -10.21 -13.61 7.00
N LEU A 306 -11.31 -14.37 6.94
CA LEU A 306 -12.64 -13.87 7.30
C LEU A 306 -12.65 -13.41 8.77
N ARG A 307 -13.15 -12.20 9.03
CA ARG A 307 -13.38 -11.60 10.35
C ARG A 307 -14.77 -11.00 10.43
N ILE A 308 -15.24 -10.83 11.66
CA ILE A 308 -16.42 -10.03 12.00
C ILE A 308 -15.96 -8.86 12.88
N ALA A 309 -16.46 -7.66 12.58
CA ALA A 309 -16.29 -6.48 13.43
C ALA A 309 -17.67 -5.92 13.73
N ASP A 310 -18.04 -5.85 15.02
CA ASP A 310 -19.24 -5.17 15.47
C ASP A 310 -19.04 -3.66 15.56
N GLY A 311 -20.14 -2.92 15.63
CA GLY A 311 -20.13 -1.47 15.70
C GLY A 311 -21.55 -0.90 15.77
N VAL A 312 -21.62 0.42 15.86
CA VAL A 312 -22.87 1.17 15.95
C VAL A 312 -22.87 2.28 14.90
N VAL A 313 -23.99 2.49 14.23
CA VAL A 313 -24.18 3.61 13.29
C VAL A 313 -24.23 4.91 14.09
N LYS A 314 -23.19 5.73 13.96
CA LYS A 314 -23.02 6.89 14.84
C LYS A 314 -22.10 7.93 14.22
N GLY A 315 -22.53 9.20 14.28
CA GLY A 315 -21.71 10.35 13.92
C GLY A 315 -20.43 10.48 14.75
N TYR A 316 -19.61 11.47 14.42
CA TYR A 316 -18.36 11.75 15.12
C TYR A 316 -18.03 13.24 15.09
N GLU A 317 -17.21 13.69 16.04
CA GLU A 317 -16.67 15.05 16.02
C GLU A 317 -15.57 15.14 14.96
N TYR A 318 -15.60 16.19 14.14
CA TYR A 318 -14.57 16.46 13.14
C TYR A 318 -14.44 17.97 12.91
N ASN A 319 -13.20 18.47 12.82
CA ASN A 319 -12.89 19.86 12.43
C ASN A 319 -13.74 20.94 13.12
N GLY A 320 -13.99 20.80 14.42
CA GLY A 320 -14.78 21.78 15.20
C GLY A 320 -16.30 21.74 14.95
N THR A 321 -16.81 20.67 14.34
CA THR A 321 -18.23 20.40 14.11
C THR A 321 -18.53 18.90 14.36
N ILE A 322 -19.77 18.49 14.10
CA ILE A 322 -20.24 17.11 14.22
C ILE A 322 -20.61 16.59 12.83
N ALA A 323 -20.03 15.46 12.43
CA ALA A 323 -20.42 14.72 11.24
C ALA A 323 -21.68 13.93 11.57
N PRO A 324 -22.80 14.15 10.86
CA PRO A 324 -23.96 13.31 11.02
C PRO A 324 -23.65 11.87 10.57
N PRO A 325 -24.44 10.89 11.04
CA PRO A 325 -24.26 9.49 10.64
C PRO A 325 -24.51 9.23 9.14
N TYR A 326 -25.17 10.15 8.42
CA TYR A 326 -25.56 9.98 7.02
C TYR A 326 -25.19 11.18 6.15
N THR A 327 -24.92 10.90 4.87
CA THR A 327 -25.04 11.87 3.78
C THR A 327 -26.28 11.56 2.95
N THR A 328 -26.74 12.51 2.12
CA THR A 328 -27.87 12.34 1.20
C THR A 328 -27.49 12.81 -0.20
N PHE A 329 -28.31 12.50 -1.20
CA PHE A 329 -28.06 12.96 -2.57
C PHE A 329 -28.11 14.50 -2.67
N TYR A 330 -28.88 15.20 -1.83
CA TYR A 330 -28.77 16.67 -1.73
C TYR A 330 -27.32 17.14 -1.53
N GLY A 331 -26.58 16.49 -0.64
CA GLY A 331 -25.17 16.81 -0.39
C GLY A 331 -24.23 16.44 -1.54
N MET A 332 -24.60 15.50 -2.41
CA MET A 332 -23.85 15.20 -3.63
C MET A 332 -24.03 16.31 -4.67
N TYR A 333 -25.27 16.73 -4.92
CA TYR A 333 -25.58 17.83 -5.84
C TYR A 333 -25.02 19.17 -5.36
N ASP A 334 -25.13 19.48 -4.06
CA ASP A 334 -24.54 20.69 -3.48
C ASP A 334 -23.02 20.76 -3.74
N ARG A 335 -22.29 19.65 -3.54
CA ARG A 335 -20.85 19.59 -3.83
C ARG A 335 -20.53 19.83 -5.30
N HIS A 336 -21.31 19.27 -6.21
CA HIS A 336 -21.15 19.52 -7.65
C HIS A 336 -21.25 21.02 -7.97
N TYR A 337 -22.32 21.68 -7.53
CA TYR A 337 -22.57 23.08 -7.87
C TYR A 337 -21.66 24.05 -7.11
N SER A 338 -21.38 23.80 -5.83
CA SER A 338 -20.46 24.62 -5.03
C SER A 338 -19.01 24.60 -5.53
N HIS A 339 -18.61 23.51 -6.20
CA HIS A 339 -17.30 23.40 -6.86
C HIS A 339 -17.36 23.63 -8.37
N ASN A 340 -18.48 24.13 -8.88
CA ASN A 340 -18.68 24.45 -10.30
C ASN A 340 -18.35 23.30 -11.26
N GLY A 341 -18.61 22.05 -10.85
CA GLY A 341 -18.33 20.85 -11.62
C GLY A 341 -16.84 20.63 -11.96
N ALA A 342 -15.92 21.18 -11.15
CA ALA A 342 -14.49 21.00 -11.32
C ALA A 342 -14.07 19.51 -11.23
N PRO A 343 -12.91 19.12 -11.78
CA PRO A 343 -12.39 17.76 -11.67
C PRO A 343 -12.42 17.20 -10.23
N GLY A 344 -13.02 16.03 -10.05
CA GLY A 344 -13.34 15.42 -8.76
C GLY A 344 -14.76 15.69 -8.26
N TRP A 345 -15.47 16.66 -8.85
CA TRP A 345 -16.83 17.08 -8.49
C TRP A 345 -17.78 17.08 -9.69
N GLU A 346 -17.34 16.64 -10.87
CA GLU A 346 -18.19 16.50 -12.04
C GLU A 346 -19.26 15.41 -11.86
N LEU A 347 -20.48 15.71 -12.31
CA LEU A 347 -21.53 14.72 -12.45
C LEU A 347 -21.62 14.24 -13.91
N PRO A 348 -21.61 12.92 -14.16
CA PRO A 348 -21.92 12.38 -15.48
C PRO A 348 -23.31 12.84 -15.94
N GLU A 349 -23.54 12.90 -17.26
CA GLU A 349 -24.77 13.46 -17.84
C GLU A 349 -26.05 12.89 -17.23
N ARG A 350 -26.07 11.58 -16.98
CA ARG A 350 -27.21 10.86 -16.39
C ARG A 350 -27.60 11.32 -14.99
N TRP A 351 -26.66 11.91 -14.26
CA TRP A 351 -26.88 12.43 -12.91
C TRP A 351 -27.31 13.91 -12.93
N LYS A 352 -27.12 14.65 -14.02
CA LYS A 352 -27.38 16.11 -14.04
C LYS A 352 -28.86 16.46 -13.94
N ASN A 353 -29.74 15.61 -14.47
CA ASN A 353 -31.19 15.80 -14.45
C ASN A 353 -31.84 14.55 -13.84
N PRO A 354 -31.96 14.47 -12.50
CA PRO A 354 -32.61 13.32 -11.86
C PRO A 354 -34.06 13.20 -12.35
N PRO A 355 -34.55 11.99 -12.65
CA PRO A 355 -35.90 11.79 -13.15
C PRO A 355 -36.97 11.99 -12.07
N ASP A 356 -38.23 12.12 -12.50
CA ASP A 356 -39.37 12.17 -11.59
C ASP A 356 -39.42 10.91 -10.70
N GLY A 357 -39.63 11.11 -9.41
CA GLY A 357 -39.67 10.04 -8.41
C GLY A 357 -38.36 9.76 -7.68
N PHE A 358 -37.22 10.31 -8.14
CA PHE A 358 -35.96 10.22 -7.42
C PHE A 358 -35.97 11.06 -6.14
N ASP A 359 -35.83 10.42 -4.98
CA ASP A 359 -35.80 11.09 -3.69
C ASP A 359 -34.37 11.48 -3.30
N MET A 360 -34.06 12.77 -3.50
CA MET A 360 -32.76 13.34 -3.14
C MET A 360 -32.47 13.34 -1.62
N SER A 361 -33.49 13.12 -0.78
CA SER A 361 -33.32 12.99 0.68
C SER A 361 -32.80 11.60 1.09
N THR A 362 -32.82 10.62 0.18
CA THR A 362 -32.34 9.26 0.44
C THR A 362 -30.89 9.26 0.93
N PRO A 363 -30.58 8.53 2.02
CA PRO A 363 -29.21 8.39 2.48
C PRO A 363 -28.31 7.71 1.44
N VAL A 364 -27.14 8.30 1.18
CA VAL A 364 -26.16 7.80 0.21
C VAL A 364 -25.07 7.01 0.92
N ASP A 365 -24.33 7.65 1.82
CA ASP A 365 -23.32 7.01 2.65
C ASP A 365 -23.70 7.13 4.12
N PHE A 366 -23.13 6.25 4.93
CA PHE A 366 -23.23 6.31 6.37
C PHE A 366 -21.94 5.92 7.06
N VAL A 367 -21.80 6.34 8.32
CA VAL A 367 -20.65 6.02 9.17
C VAL A 367 -21.02 5.18 10.37
N SER A 368 -20.13 4.28 10.76
CA SER A 368 -20.28 3.42 11.92
C SER A 368 -18.96 3.21 12.66
N THR A 369 -19.05 2.74 13.90
CA THR A 369 -17.88 2.45 14.75
C THR A 369 -17.25 1.09 14.48
N ASN A 370 -17.61 0.40 13.38
CA ASN A 370 -16.97 -0.86 13.03
C ASN A 370 -15.48 -0.66 12.80
N ASP A 371 -14.71 -1.67 13.21
CA ASP A 371 -13.26 -1.69 13.06
C ASP A 371 -12.87 -2.39 11.75
N ILE A 372 -12.46 -1.59 10.76
CA ILE A 372 -12.04 -2.07 9.44
C ILE A 372 -10.60 -1.68 9.13
N ILE A 373 -10.03 -2.33 8.12
CA ILE A 373 -8.78 -1.92 7.48
C ILE A 373 -8.85 -2.18 5.97
N GLY A 374 -7.83 -1.76 5.22
CA GLY A 374 -7.71 -2.10 3.79
C GLY A 374 -7.87 -3.61 3.56
N GLY A 375 -8.70 -3.98 2.59
CA GLY A 375 -9.17 -5.36 2.38
C GLY A 375 -10.65 -5.54 2.72
N ASN A 376 -11.24 -4.65 3.53
CA ASN A 376 -12.68 -4.65 3.79
C ASN A 376 -13.53 -3.98 2.70
N SER A 377 -12.95 -3.29 1.70
CA SER A 377 -13.73 -2.69 0.61
C SER A 377 -14.58 -3.75 -0.10
N GLY A 378 -15.90 -3.50 -0.21
CA GLY A 378 -16.90 -4.43 -0.72
C GLY A 378 -17.53 -5.36 0.32
N SER A 379 -17.09 -5.31 1.59
CA SER A 379 -17.67 -6.14 2.66
C SER A 379 -19.13 -5.75 2.93
N PRO A 380 -20.06 -6.70 3.06
CA PRO A 380 -21.41 -6.40 3.53
C PRO A 380 -21.35 -5.93 4.98
N ILE A 381 -22.17 -4.92 5.27
CA ILE A 381 -22.53 -4.55 6.63
C ILE A 381 -23.98 -4.96 6.88
N VAL A 382 -24.19 -5.74 7.94
CA VAL A 382 -25.48 -6.34 8.27
C VAL A 382 -26.02 -5.86 9.61
N ASN A 383 -27.34 -5.79 9.75
CA ASN A 383 -27.99 -5.51 11.04
C ASN A 383 -28.15 -6.79 11.89
N LYS A 384 -28.82 -6.69 13.04
CA LYS A 384 -29.09 -7.82 13.95
C LYS A 384 -29.96 -8.91 13.32
N ASP A 385 -30.75 -8.57 12.31
CA ASP A 385 -31.63 -9.48 11.58
C ASP A 385 -30.95 -10.11 10.36
N LEU A 386 -29.63 -9.90 10.21
CA LEU A 386 -28.80 -10.40 9.10
C LEU A 386 -29.16 -9.79 7.73
N GLU A 387 -29.84 -8.66 7.71
CA GLU A 387 -30.15 -7.93 6.49
C GLU A 387 -28.97 -7.04 6.08
N ILE A 388 -28.66 -6.98 4.78
CA ILE A 388 -27.62 -6.09 4.26
C ILE A 388 -28.12 -4.65 4.32
N VAL A 389 -27.46 -3.84 5.15
CA VAL A 389 -27.78 -2.42 5.32
C VAL A 389 -26.83 -1.49 4.55
N GLY A 390 -25.77 -2.04 3.96
CA GLY A 390 -24.84 -1.32 3.11
C GLY A 390 -23.62 -2.14 2.69
N LEU A 391 -22.67 -1.47 2.06
CA LEU A 391 -21.37 -2.03 1.68
C LEU A 391 -20.24 -1.11 2.12
N VAL A 392 -19.23 -1.65 2.80
CA VAL A 392 -18.04 -0.91 3.21
C VAL A 392 -17.23 -0.50 1.98
N PHE A 393 -16.75 0.75 1.92
CA PHE A 393 -15.83 1.15 0.84
C PHE A 393 -14.60 1.92 1.32
N ASP A 394 -14.65 2.60 2.46
CA ASP A 394 -13.52 3.37 3.00
C ASP A 394 -13.62 3.50 4.52
N GLY A 395 -12.62 4.14 5.14
CA GLY A 395 -12.69 4.70 6.47
C GLY A 395 -12.43 6.22 6.42
N ASN A 396 -12.80 6.94 7.48
CA ASN A 396 -12.47 8.36 7.58
C ASN A 396 -10.97 8.60 7.84
N ILE A 397 -10.53 9.86 7.85
CA ILE A 397 -9.10 10.19 8.03
C ILE A 397 -8.58 9.72 9.40
N GLU A 398 -9.42 9.83 10.42
CA GLU A 398 -9.15 9.41 11.80
C GLU A 398 -9.00 7.89 11.93
N SER A 399 -9.44 7.10 10.94
CA SER A 399 -9.29 5.64 10.94
C SER A 399 -7.96 5.15 10.37
N LEU A 400 -7.19 6.00 9.69
CA LEU A 400 -5.91 5.60 9.07
C LEU A 400 -4.85 5.07 10.07
N PRO A 401 -4.79 5.54 11.34
CA PRO A 401 -4.01 4.91 12.42
C PRO A 401 -4.46 3.48 12.80
N GLY A 402 -5.64 3.04 12.35
CA GLY A 402 -6.26 1.74 12.61
C GLY A 402 -5.38 0.52 12.34
N ASP A 403 -4.33 0.69 11.54
CA ASP A 403 -3.29 -0.32 11.31
C ASP A 403 -2.63 -0.76 12.63
N TYR A 404 -2.34 0.15 13.55
CA TYR A 404 -1.68 -0.17 14.84
C TYR A 404 -2.51 0.20 16.07
N ILE A 405 -3.55 1.02 15.91
CA ILE A 405 -4.47 1.35 17.01
C ILE A 405 -5.88 1.69 16.50
N PHE A 406 -6.88 0.95 17.00
CA PHE A 406 -8.27 1.38 16.86
C PHE A 406 -8.60 2.39 17.96
N ALA A 407 -9.10 3.56 17.58
CA ALA A 407 -9.35 4.69 18.47
C ALA A 407 -10.70 5.34 18.13
N GLU A 408 -11.80 4.72 18.55
CA GLU A 408 -13.15 5.25 18.36
C GLU A 408 -13.31 6.65 18.98
N ASP A 409 -12.68 6.86 20.14
CA ASP A 409 -12.67 8.12 20.89
C ASP A 409 -11.90 9.24 20.19
N ALA A 410 -10.99 8.89 19.27
CA ALA A 410 -10.30 9.82 18.38
C ALA A 410 -11.04 10.02 17.03
N GLY A 411 -12.29 9.53 16.92
CA GLY A 411 -13.14 9.74 15.75
C GLY A 411 -13.04 8.66 14.67
N ASN A 412 -12.36 7.52 14.89
CA ASN A 412 -12.27 6.45 13.90
C ASN A 412 -13.68 5.94 13.49
N ARG A 413 -13.98 5.96 12.19
CA ARG A 413 -15.23 5.47 11.59
C ARG A 413 -15.00 4.68 10.31
N THR A 414 -15.80 3.62 10.16
CA THR A 414 -16.06 2.95 8.88
C THR A 414 -16.99 3.81 8.04
N ILE A 415 -16.74 3.89 6.73
CA ILE A 415 -17.62 4.54 5.74
C ILE A 415 -18.19 3.46 4.81
N SER A 416 -19.52 3.45 4.72
CA SER A 416 -20.25 2.50 3.90
C SER A 416 -21.25 3.21 3.00
N VAL A 417 -21.47 2.68 1.80
CA VAL A 417 -22.60 3.09 0.97
C VAL A 417 -23.86 2.46 1.56
N HIS A 418 -24.90 3.27 1.73
CA HIS A 418 -26.17 2.90 2.33
C HIS A 418 -27.04 2.12 1.34
N SER A 419 -27.67 1.01 1.78
CA SER A 419 -28.44 0.15 0.87
C SER A 419 -29.62 0.87 0.18
N ALA A 420 -30.23 1.86 0.85
CA ALA A 420 -31.27 2.68 0.21
C ALA A 420 -30.71 3.53 -0.93
N GLY A 421 -29.53 4.14 -0.78
CA GLY A 421 -28.89 4.92 -1.85
C GLY A 421 -28.50 4.06 -3.05
N ILE A 422 -28.09 2.81 -2.81
CA ILE A 422 -27.86 1.82 -3.89
C ILE A 422 -29.15 1.59 -4.67
N LEU A 423 -30.24 1.23 -3.99
CA LEU A 423 -31.53 0.93 -4.63
C LEU A 423 -32.08 2.14 -5.38
N GLU A 424 -32.01 3.32 -4.78
CA GLU A 424 -32.49 4.57 -5.36
C GLU A 424 -31.75 4.92 -6.66
N ALA A 425 -30.42 4.79 -6.66
CA ALA A 425 -29.60 5.01 -7.84
C ALA A 425 -29.85 3.94 -8.92
N VAL A 426 -29.89 2.66 -8.55
CA VAL A 426 -30.13 1.53 -9.47
C VAL A 426 -31.48 1.68 -10.16
N ARG A 427 -32.52 2.06 -9.42
CA ARG A 427 -33.88 2.21 -9.93
C ARG A 427 -34.03 3.41 -10.84
N TYR A 428 -33.67 4.60 -10.36
CA TYR A 428 -34.02 5.85 -11.04
C TYR A 428 -32.91 6.37 -11.94
N ILE A 429 -31.66 6.30 -11.51
CA ILE A 429 -30.54 6.86 -12.29
C ILE A 429 -30.06 5.86 -13.32
N TYR A 430 -29.90 4.59 -12.95
CA TYR A 430 -29.42 3.56 -13.87
C TYR A 430 -30.54 2.86 -14.66
N ASP A 431 -31.81 3.11 -14.33
CA ASP A 431 -32.99 2.52 -14.97
C ASP A 431 -32.94 0.99 -15.01
N CYS A 432 -32.50 0.39 -13.89
CA CYS A 432 -32.29 -1.04 -13.74
C CYS A 432 -33.38 -1.64 -12.82
N GLU A 433 -34.65 -1.39 -13.14
CA GLU A 433 -35.83 -1.80 -12.35
C GLU A 433 -35.82 -3.29 -11.98
N ARG A 434 -35.44 -4.18 -12.91
CA ARG A 434 -35.35 -5.61 -12.64
C ARG A 434 -34.35 -5.90 -11.52
N ILE A 435 -33.15 -5.30 -11.59
CA ILE A 435 -32.11 -5.50 -10.58
C ILE A 435 -32.56 -4.95 -9.23
N ALA A 436 -33.20 -3.78 -9.20
CA ALA A 436 -33.73 -3.22 -7.96
C ALA A 436 -34.73 -4.18 -7.29
N ARG A 437 -35.67 -4.75 -8.05
CA ARG A 437 -36.65 -5.73 -7.53
C ARG A 437 -36.00 -7.04 -7.10
N GLU A 438 -35.03 -7.53 -7.85
CA GLU A 438 -34.29 -8.75 -7.49
C GLU A 438 -33.55 -8.60 -6.16
N LEU A 439 -32.90 -7.45 -5.95
CA LEU A 439 -32.22 -7.12 -4.70
C LEU A 439 -33.20 -6.99 -3.51
N GLU A 440 -34.35 -6.36 -3.72
CA GLU A 440 -35.39 -6.22 -2.68
C GLU A 440 -36.04 -7.55 -2.31
N ALA A 441 -36.28 -8.43 -3.29
CA ALA A 441 -36.90 -9.73 -3.08
C ALA A 441 -35.92 -10.79 -2.55
N GLY A 442 -34.60 -10.52 -2.59
CA GLY A 442 -33.57 -11.50 -2.24
C GLY A 442 -33.46 -12.66 -3.25
N GLY A 443 -33.92 -12.44 -4.48
CA GLY A 443 -33.98 -13.45 -5.55
C GLY A 443 -34.80 -12.95 -6.75
N ILE A 444 -34.80 -13.72 -7.85
CA ILE A 444 -35.58 -13.37 -9.05
C ILE A 444 -37.07 -13.40 -8.69
N PRO A 445 -37.81 -12.27 -8.79
CA PRO A 445 -39.23 -12.23 -8.46
C PRO A 445 -40.06 -13.14 -9.37
N ASP A 446 -41.12 -13.75 -8.82
CA ASP A 446 -42.05 -14.57 -9.59
C ASP A 446 -42.64 -13.79 -10.78
N GLY A 447 -42.44 -14.32 -12.00
CA GLY A 447 -42.96 -13.72 -13.24
C GLY A 447 -42.00 -12.83 -14.02
N MET A 448 -40.74 -12.68 -13.60
CA MET A 448 -39.69 -12.04 -14.40
C MET A 448 -38.75 -13.09 -15.03
N SER A 449 -38.51 -12.99 -16.34
CA SER A 449 -37.51 -13.84 -17.02
C SER A 449 -36.12 -13.21 -17.00
N MET A 450 -35.05 -14.02 -17.13
CA MET A 450 -33.66 -13.53 -17.24
C MET A 450 -33.41 -12.64 -18.48
N ALA A 451 -34.36 -12.54 -19.40
CA ALA A 451 -34.27 -11.80 -20.65
C ALA A 451 -34.96 -10.42 -20.61
N GLU A 452 -35.72 -10.14 -19.56
CA GLU A 452 -36.30 -8.83 -19.23
C GLU A 452 -35.35 -8.06 -18.30
#